data_AF-A0AAU6WH40-F1
#
_entry.id   AF-A0AAU6WH40-F1
#
_cell.length_a   1.000
_cell.length_b   1.000
_cell.length_c   1.000
_cell.angle_alpha   90.00
_cell.angle_beta   90.00
_cell.angle_gamma   90.00
#
_symmetry.space_group_name_H-M   'P 1'
#
loop_
_entity.id
_entity.type
_entity.pdbx_description
1 polymer ?
#
loop_
_entity_poly.entity_id
_entity_poly.type
_entity_poly.pdbx_seq_one_letter_code
_entity_poly.pdbx_strand_id
1 'polypeptide(L)'
;MKTYLPRAARNYVVQLSRALDFLSEQERKQVLEQTREEIHRLPGGGRRKRELISALGEPATRARKFERTEPEELEVSSGKHFLTRILAWPICALALMTVVVVLFAPPQQELISSQGLGQLLTPVGGWLAALEETIGSQLIWLAFIPVVFSLLPLWLQGAVGMTLQILGAVVMTAVCLGGGILPLYFVPVTILLWAQVFTPLLMMRGSMARPGSGWLVTASVILIAALAFTTYQGLASFTGAQWLVLAPGVVLVVLAALLPTRWKAAHISLVAAGFLVMVAGFIAALPGTYNALLLWPWLAGGLSFAVGHLAVAAGLWHERARKLLALF
;
A
#
# COMPACT_ATOMS: atom_id res chain seq x y z
N MET A 1 22.23 22.62 32.31
CA MET A 1 23.17 23.74 32.05
C MET A 1 23.39 23.82 30.54
N LYS A 2 23.13 24.95 29.87
CA LYS A 2 23.38 25.09 28.41
C LYS A 2 24.88 25.19 28.20
N THR A 3 25.51 24.11 27.77
CA THR A 3 26.95 24.05 27.54
C THR A 3 27.29 24.93 26.33
N TYR A 4 27.94 26.06 26.55
CA TYR A 4 28.26 27.00 25.49
C TYR A 4 29.34 26.43 24.57
N LEU A 5 29.04 26.33 23.28
CA LEU A 5 30.00 25.91 22.26
C LEU A 5 31.09 26.99 22.08
N PRO A 6 32.37 26.58 21.91
CA PRO A 6 33.45 27.50 21.56
C PRO A 6 33.15 28.28 20.27
N ARG A 7 33.81 29.44 20.09
CA ARG A 7 33.56 30.34 18.95
C ARG A 7 33.74 29.66 17.59
N ALA A 8 34.74 28.79 17.46
CA ALA A 8 35.00 28.04 16.23
C ALA A 8 33.88 27.01 15.94
N ALA A 9 33.42 26.27 16.95
CA ALA A 9 32.31 25.33 16.83
C ALA A 9 30.97 26.02 16.49
N ARG A 10 30.70 27.19 17.09
CA ARG A 10 29.50 27.99 16.73
C ARG A 10 29.52 28.42 15.27
N ASN A 11 30.66 28.93 14.81
CA ASN A 11 30.80 29.35 13.41
C ASN A 11 30.66 28.16 12.45
N TYR A 12 31.17 26.98 12.81
CA TYR A 12 31.01 25.75 12.04
C TYR A 12 29.52 25.35 11.93
N VAL A 13 28.79 25.34 13.04
CA VAL A 13 27.36 25.01 13.08
C VAL A 13 26.51 26.00 12.28
N VAL A 14 26.84 27.29 12.28
CA VAL A 14 26.15 28.31 11.47
C VAL A 14 26.46 28.15 9.98
N GLN A 15 27.69 27.79 9.62
CA GLN A 15 28.05 27.50 8.23
C GLN A 15 27.37 26.22 7.74
N LEU A 16 27.30 25.18 8.58
CA LEU A 16 26.59 23.95 8.30
C LEU A 16 25.08 24.21 8.17
N SER A 17 24.48 25.04 9.04
CA SER A 17 23.05 25.35 8.92
C SER A 17 22.74 26.05 7.61
N ARG A 18 23.57 26.98 7.14
CA ARG A 18 23.38 27.62 5.82
C ARG A 18 23.56 26.61 4.68
N ALA A 19 24.54 25.73 4.81
CA ALA A 19 24.79 24.71 3.78
C ALA A 19 23.68 23.63 3.72
N LEU A 20 22.88 23.47 4.77
CA LEU A 20 21.74 22.53 4.83
C LEU A 20 20.39 23.18 4.45
N ASP A 21 20.37 24.34 3.76
CA ASP A 21 19.15 25.10 3.39
C ASP A 21 18.15 24.31 2.53
N PHE A 22 18.60 23.20 1.94
CA PHE A 22 17.76 22.29 1.17
C PHE A 22 16.98 21.25 2.00
N LEU A 23 17.25 21.11 3.32
CA LEU A 23 16.53 20.17 4.21
C LEU A 23 15.32 20.83 4.88
N SER A 24 14.35 20.01 5.30
CA SER A 24 13.22 20.50 6.10
C SER A 24 13.68 21.02 7.47
N GLU A 25 12.89 21.92 8.10
CA GLU A 25 13.29 22.56 9.36
C GLU A 25 13.51 21.56 10.51
N GLN A 26 12.76 20.45 10.52
CA GLN A 26 12.89 19.37 11.51
C GLN A 26 14.18 18.55 11.28
N GLU A 27 14.46 18.15 10.04
CA GLU A 27 15.68 17.40 9.69
C GLU A 27 16.93 18.23 9.95
N ARG A 28 16.89 19.51 9.56
CA ARG A 28 17.94 20.49 9.86
C ARG A 28 18.22 20.55 11.36
N LYS A 29 17.18 20.65 12.22
CA LYS A 29 17.37 20.69 13.68
C LYS A 29 18.04 19.41 14.18
N GLN A 30 17.60 18.25 13.70
CA GLN A 30 18.15 16.95 14.09
C GLN A 30 19.64 16.81 13.70
N VAL A 31 20.01 17.17 12.47
CA VAL A 31 21.40 17.12 11.99
C VAL A 31 22.29 18.08 12.79
N LEU A 32 21.78 19.29 13.09
CA LEU A 32 22.52 20.27 13.89
C LEU A 32 22.69 19.81 15.34
N GLU A 33 21.69 19.18 15.96
CA GLU A 33 21.79 18.62 17.31
C GLU A 33 22.81 17.48 17.37
N GLN A 34 22.72 16.52 16.44
CA GLN A 34 23.69 15.43 16.34
C GLN A 34 25.12 15.96 16.15
N THR A 35 25.29 16.97 15.29
CA THR A 35 26.60 17.60 15.06
C THR A 35 27.11 18.29 16.34
N ARG A 36 26.24 18.91 17.14
CA ARG A 36 26.63 19.53 18.41
C ARG A 36 27.08 18.47 19.42
N GLU A 37 26.37 17.35 19.51
CA GLU A 37 26.77 16.24 20.37
C GLU A 37 28.12 15.65 19.98
N GLU A 38 28.37 15.47 18.68
CA GLU A 38 29.66 15.03 18.17
C GLU A 38 30.79 16.01 18.50
N ILE A 39 30.55 17.33 18.35
CA ILE A 39 31.54 18.36 18.72
C ILE A 39 31.88 18.28 20.21
N HIS A 40 30.90 18.01 21.07
CA HIS A 40 31.13 17.85 22.50
C HIS A 40 31.96 16.62 22.86
N ARG A 41 31.92 15.56 22.03
CA ARG A 41 32.70 14.34 22.21
C ARG A 41 34.15 14.45 21.69
N LEU A 42 34.47 15.48 20.92
CA LEU A 42 35.84 15.67 20.40
C LEU A 42 36.81 16.09 21.52
N PRO A 43 38.05 15.57 21.50
CA PRO A 43 39.10 16.02 22.42
C PRO A 43 39.36 17.53 22.17
N GLY A 44 39.00 18.37 23.14
CA GLY A 44 39.10 19.83 23.03
C GLY A 44 37.82 20.56 22.62
N GLY A 45 36.69 19.86 22.45
CA GLY A 45 35.34 20.46 22.31
C GLY A 45 35.16 21.41 21.12
N GLY A 46 35.99 21.27 20.08
CA GLY A 46 35.96 22.14 18.90
C GLY A 46 36.51 23.56 19.13
N ARG A 47 37.52 23.71 20.00
CA ARG A 47 38.20 25.01 20.23
C ARG A 47 39.01 25.49 19.02
N ARG A 48 39.60 24.59 18.24
CA ARG A 48 40.44 24.91 17.07
C ARG A 48 39.72 24.55 15.77
N LYS A 49 39.68 25.50 14.83
CA LYS A 49 39.05 25.32 13.51
C LYS A 49 39.65 24.15 12.73
N ARG A 50 40.98 24.00 12.78
CA ARG A 50 41.71 22.94 12.06
C ARG A 50 41.33 21.54 12.55
N GLU A 51 41.21 21.36 13.86
CA GLU A 51 40.81 20.09 14.49
C GLU A 51 39.34 19.75 14.20
N LEU A 52 38.45 20.77 14.18
CA LEU A 52 37.05 20.60 13.77
C LEU A 52 36.95 20.13 12.31
N ILE A 53 37.67 20.77 11.40
CA ILE A 53 37.63 20.43 9.97
C ILE A 53 38.28 19.06 9.73
N SER A 54 39.36 18.70 10.43
CA SER A 54 39.98 17.39 10.28
C SER A 54 39.09 16.27 10.83
N ALA A 55 38.35 16.51 11.91
CA ALA A 55 37.50 15.49 12.54
C ALA A 55 36.11 15.37 11.89
N LEU A 56 35.51 16.49 11.48
CA LEU A 56 34.13 16.55 10.99
C LEU A 56 34.01 16.82 9.48
N GLY A 57 35.12 17.13 8.81
CA GLY A 57 35.13 17.63 7.44
C GLY A 57 34.75 19.11 7.35
N GLU A 58 34.93 19.71 6.17
CA GLU A 58 34.44 21.07 5.93
C GLU A 58 32.90 21.12 5.96
N PRO A 59 32.29 22.24 6.40
CA PRO A 59 30.82 22.34 6.49
C PRO A 59 30.12 22.10 5.15
N ALA A 60 30.71 22.57 4.05
CA ALA A 60 30.17 22.37 2.70
C ALA A 60 30.27 20.90 2.27
N THR A 61 31.40 20.23 2.52
CA THR A 61 31.59 18.81 2.19
C THR A 61 30.72 17.92 3.07
N ARG A 62 30.51 18.30 4.33
CA ARG A 62 29.58 17.61 5.23
C ARG A 62 28.13 17.82 4.83
N ALA A 63 27.75 19.04 4.44
CA ALA A 63 26.44 19.31 3.86
C ALA A 63 26.24 18.55 2.54
N ARG A 64 27.29 18.41 1.71
CA ARG A 64 27.30 17.59 0.50
C ARG A 64 27.10 16.10 0.75
N LYS A 65 27.34 15.58 1.96
CA LYS A 65 26.91 14.21 2.31
C LYS A 65 25.39 14.09 2.42
N PHE A 66 24.71 15.21 2.65
CA PHE A 66 23.26 15.32 2.68
C PHE A 66 22.70 15.85 1.35
N GLU A 67 23.52 16.53 0.54
CA GLU A 67 23.21 16.96 -0.83
C GLU A 67 23.39 15.76 -1.78
N ARG A 68 22.36 15.40 -2.55
CA ARG A 68 22.49 14.33 -3.55
C ARG A 68 23.41 14.78 -4.69
N THR A 69 24.68 14.42 -4.65
CA THR A 69 25.29 13.87 -5.88
C THR A 69 24.71 12.48 -6.04
N GLU A 70 23.91 12.28 -7.08
CA GLU A 70 23.55 10.95 -7.54
C GLU A 70 24.86 10.16 -7.69
N PRO A 71 25.04 9.04 -6.98
CA PRO A 71 26.19 8.18 -7.22
C PRO A 71 26.01 7.62 -8.64
N GLU A 72 26.90 8.00 -9.55
CA GLU A 72 26.88 7.57 -10.96
C GLU A 72 27.00 6.05 -11.14
N GLU A 73 27.31 5.26 -10.11
CA GLU A 73 27.55 3.81 -10.27
C GLU A 73 27.09 2.95 -9.07
N LEU A 74 25.99 3.32 -8.40
CA LEU A 74 25.23 2.36 -7.59
C LEU A 74 23.93 2.05 -8.32
N GLU A 75 23.64 0.76 -8.51
CA GLU A 75 22.48 0.15 -9.16
C GLU A 75 21.11 0.57 -8.55
N VAL A 76 20.75 1.85 -8.60
CA VAL A 76 19.47 2.36 -8.07
C VAL A 76 18.37 2.37 -9.14
N SER A 77 18.37 1.33 -9.99
CA SER A 77 17.14 0.77 -10.57
C SER A 77 16.36 -0.08 -9.54
N SER A 78 16.99 -0.44 -8.41
CA SER A 78 16.50 -1.49 -7.51
C SER A 78 15.31 -1.10 -6.62
N GLY A 79 15.06 0.18 -6.34
CA GLY A 79 13.98 0.59 -5.42
C GLY A 79 12.58 0.47 -6.00
N LYS A 80 12.37 1.08 -7.19
CA LYS A 80 11.13 0.95 -7.97
C LYS A 80 10.86 -0.52 -8.31
N HIS A 81 11.89 -1.22 -8.77
CA HIS A 81 11.80 -2.62 -9.16
C HIS A 81 11.47 -3.52 -7.96
N PHE A 82 12.03 -3.26 -6.77
CA PHE A 82 11.69 -3.96 -5.53
C PHE A 82 10.24 -3.76 -5.10
N LEU A 83 9.76 -2.51 -5.05
CA LEU A 83 8.37 -2.22 -4.71
C LEU A 83 7.41 -2.84 -5.71
N THR A 84 7.75 -2.76 -7.00
CA THR A 84 6.98 -3.40 -8.08
C THR A 84 6.93 -4.91 -7.89
N ARG A 85 8.06 -5.55 -7.56
CA ARG A 85 8.13 -7.00 -7.34
C ARG A 85 7.36 -7.46 -6.11
N ILE A 86 7.42 -6.70 -5.01
CA ILE A 86 6.66 -7.02 -3.79
C ILE A 86 5.15 -6.92 -4.02
N LEU A 87 4.70 -5.94 -4.81
CA LEU A 87 3.27 -5.73 -5.08
C LEU A 87 2.72 -6.64 -6.18
N ALA A 88 3.54 -7.01 -7.17
CA ALA A 88 3.12 -7.85 -8.28
C ALA A 88 2.64 -9.25 -7.83
N TRP A 89 3.28 -9.87 -6.84
CA TRP A 89 2.88 -11.20 -6.35
C TRP A 89 1.50 -11.21 -5.68
N PRO A 90 1.19 -10.33 -4.71
CA PRO A 90 -0.16 -10.20 -4.16
C PRO A 90 -1.22 -9.88 -5.21
N ILE A 91 -0.91 -9.02 -6.20
CA ILE A 91 -1.84 -8.70 -7.30
C ILE A 91 -2.13 -9.96 -8.12
N CYS A 92 -1.09 -10.67 -8.53
CA CYS A 92 -1.21 -11.91 -9.30
C CYS A 92 -2.02 -12.96 -8.52
N ALA A 93 -1.71 -13.18 -7.25
CA ALA A 93 -2.41 -14.14 -6.40
C ALA A 93 -3.90 -13.78 -6.25
N LEU A 94 -4.21 -12.53 -5.92
CA LEU A 94 -5.61 -12.08 -5.75
C LEU A 94 -6.36 -12.10 -7.07
N ALA A 95 -5.73 -11.71 -8.19
CA ALA A 95 -6.33 -11.78 -9.51
C ALA A 95 -6.66 -13.23 -9.91
N LEU A 96 -5.72 -14.16 -9.75
CA LEU A 96 -5.95 -15.58 -10.02
C LEU A 96 -7.04 -16.17 -9.12
N MET A 97 -7.06 -15.83 -7.84
CA MET A 97 -8.16 -16.23 -6.97
C MET A 97 -9.50 -15.64 -7.42
N THR A 98 -9.52 -14.38 -7.87
CA THR A 98 -10.72 -13.75 -8.42
C THR A 98 -11.20 -14.50 -9.67
N VAL A 99 -10.29 -14.93 -10.56
CA VAL A 99 -10.61 -15.78 -11.72
C VAL A 99 -11.30 -17.06 -11.27
N VAL A 100 -10.68 -17.79 -10.34
CA VAL A 100 -11.20 -19.06 -9.83
C VAL A 100 -12.59 -18.85 -9.21
N VAL A 101 -12.75 -17.80 -8.40
CA VAL A 101 -14.03 -17.51 -7.80
C VAL A 101 -15.08 -17.14 -8.83
N VAL A 102 -14.78 -16.28 -9.80
CA VAL A 102 -15.74 -15.94 -10.86
C VAL A 102 -16.16 -17.17 -11.67
N LEU A 103 -15.24 -18.09 -11.94
CA LEU A 103 -15.52 -19.32 -12.71
C LEU A 103 -16.32 -20.36 -11.96
N PHE A 104 -15.98 -20.56 -10.69
CA PHE A 104 -16.49 -21.66 -9.87
C PHE A 104 -17.49 -21.16 -8.82
N ALA A 105 -17.86 -19.88 -8.84
CA ALA A 105 -18.90 -19.34 -7.98
C ALA A 105 -20.24 -20.00 -8.33
N PRO A 106 -21.00 -20.42 -7.30
CA PRO A 106 -22.35 -20.91 -7.54
C PRO A 106 -23.23 -19.80 -8.13
N PRO A 107 -24.28 -20.15 -8.91
CA PRO A 107 -25.19 -19.17 -9.47
C PRO A 107 -25.90 -18.40 -8.34
N GLN A 108 -25.70 -17.08 -8.30
CA GLN A 108 -26.19 -16.20 -7.22
C GLN A 108 -27.33 -15.27 -7.64
N GLN A 109 -27.80 -15.37 -8.90
CA GLN A 109 -28.79 -14.45 -9.49
C GLN A 109 -30.09 -14.36 -8.68
N GLU A 110 -30.57 -15.45 -8.10
CA GLU A 110 -31.78 -15.47 -7.25
C GLU A 110 -31.59 -14.75 -5.90
N LEU A 111 -30.38 -14.79 -5.33
CA LEU A 111 -30.07 -14.07 -4.09
C LEU A 111 -29.95 -12.56 -4.35
N ILE A 112 -29.47 -12.18 -5.53
CA ILE A 112 -29.28 -10.78 -5.91
C ILE A 112 -30.64 -10.09 -6.12
N SER A 113 -31.59 -10.79 -6.75
CA SER A 113 -32.92 -10.27 -7.02
C SER A 113 -33.79 -10.16 -5.76
N SER A 114 -33.72 -11.16 -4.85
CA SER A 114 -34.49 -11.18 -3.61
C SER A 114 -34.12 -10.07 -2.60
N GLN A 115 -32.93 -9.49 -2.72
CA GLN A 115 -32.45 -8.43 -1.81
C GLN A 115 -32.70 -7.01 -2.30
N GLY A 116 -33.36 -6.82 -3.46
CA GLY A 116 -33.52 -5.49 -4.06
C GLY A 116 -32.20 -4.85 -4.52
N LEU A 117 -31.08 -5.57 -4.37
CA LEU A 117 -29.76 -5.17 -4.84
C LEU A 117 -29.65 -5.22 -6.36
N GLY A 118 -30.57 -5.91 -7.04
CA GLY A 118 -30.68 -5.86 -8.50
C GLY A 118 -30.69 -4.43 -9.03
N GLN A 119 -31.51 -3.52 -8.50
CA GLN A 119 -31.51 -2.12 -9.00
C GLN A 119 -30.23 -1.33 -8.67
N LEU A 120 -29.53 -1.69 -7.59
CA LEU A 120 -28.37 -0.96 -7.08
C LEU A 120 -27.04 -1.45 -7.69
N LEU A 121 -26.97 -2.76 -8.00
CA LEU A 121 -25.79 -3.43 -8.57
C LEU A 121 -25.93 -3.67 -10.09
N THR A 122 -27.15 -3.70 -10.61
CA THR A 122 -27.45 -3.70 -12.06
C THR A 122 -28.30 -2.46 -12.41
N PRO A 123 -27.69 -1.27 -12.51
CA PRO A 123 -28.39 -0.17 -13.17
C PRO A 123 -28.69 -0.63 -14.62
N VAL A 124 -29.92 -0.41 -15.06
CA VAL A 124 -30.36 -0.67 -16.43
C VAL A 124 -29.37 0.01 -17.39
N GLY A 125 -28.58 -0.78 -18.14
CA GLY A 125 -27.67 -0.26 -19.17
C GLY A 125 -26.15 -0.33 -18.90
N GLY A 126 -25.66 -1.17 -17.99
CA GLY A 126 -24.21 -1.42 -17.84
C GLY A 126 -23.60 -2.08 -19.08
N TRP A 127 -22.58 -1.47 -19.70
CA TRP A 127 -21.96 -1.99 -20.92
C TRP A 127 -21.30 -3.36 -20.74
N LEU A 128 -20.85 -3.69 -19.52
CA LEU A 128 -20.23 -4.99 -19.24
C LEU A 128 -21.27 -6.10 -19.09
N ALA A 129 -22.47 -5.78 -18.61
CA ALA A 129 -23.61 -6.71 -18.62
C ALA A 129 -24.09 -6.99 -20.06
N ALA A 130 -24.10 -5.96 -20.92
CA ALA A 130 -24.39 -6.15 -22.35
C ALA A 130 -23.30 -6.97 -23.07
N LEU A 131 -22.03 -6.84 -22.66
CA LEU A 131 -20.96 -7.71 -23.13
C LEU A 131 -21.08 -9.13 -22.59
N GLU A 132 -21.56 -9.33 -21.36
CA GLU A 132 -21.81 -10.67 -20.82
C GLU A 132 -22.85 -11.42 -21.65
N GLU A 133 -23.91 -10.72 -22.04
CA GLU A 133 -24.97 -11.28 -22.88
C GLU A 133 -24.49 -11.62 -24.31
N THR A 134 -23.52 -10.88 -24.84
CA THR A 134 -23.02 -11.05 -26.22
C THR A 134 -21.79 -11.95 -26.34
N ILE A 135 -20.88 -11.89 -25.37
CA ILE A 135 -19.57 -12.57 -25.37
C ILE A 135 -19.58 -13.83 -24.50
N GLY A 136 -20.53 -13.95 -23.56
CA GLY A 136 -20.70 -15.12 -22.70
C GLY A 136 -19.46 -15.42 -21.86
N SER A 137 -19.09 -16.71 -21.80
CA SER A 137 -18.00 -17.21 -20.94
C SER A 137 -16.62 -16.63 -21.25
N GLN A 138 -16.42 -15.96 -22.39
CA GLN A 138 -15.13 -15.35 -22.73
C GLN A 138 -14.82 -14.10 -21.89
N LEU A 139 -15.77 -13.56 -21.12
CA LEU A 139 -15.49 -12.50 -20.14
C LEU A 139 -14.45 -12.89 -19.08
N ILE A 140 -14.22 -14.19 -18.88
CA ILE A 140 -13.13 -14.73 -18.06
C ILE A 140 -11.77 -14.10 -18.41
N TRP A 141 -11.55 -13.71 -19.67
CA TRP A 141 -10.29 -13.11 -20.10
C TRP A 141 -9.99 -11.78 -19.43
N LEU A 142 -11.01 -11.04 -18.97
CA LEU A 142 -10.84 -9.81 -18.19
C LEU A 142 -10.03 -10.07 -16.91
N ALA A 143 -10.15 -11.25 -16.34
CA ALA A 143 -9.49 -11.60 -15.09
C ALA A 143 -7.98 -11.88 -15.26
N PHE A 144 -7.51 -12.07 -16.49
CA PHE A 144 -6.07 -12.15 -16.81
C PHE A 144 -5.41 -10.78 -16.98
N ILE A 145 -6.20 -9.72 -17.23
CA ILE A 145 -5.68 -8.36 -17.42
C ILE A 145 -4.80 -7.95 -16.21
N PRO A 146 -5.24 -8.03 -14.94
CA PRO A 146 -4.39 -7.67 -13.81
C PRO A 146 -3.10 -8.51 -13.71
N VAL A 147 -3.14 -9.78 -14.11
CA VAL A 147 -1.98 -10.67 -14.06
C VAL A 147 -0.93 -10.22 -15.06
N VAL A 148 -1.33 -10.05 -16.32
CA VAL A 148 -0.45 -9.61 -17.42
C VAL A 148 0.14 -8.24 -17.11
N PHE A 149 -0.71 -7.29 -16.72
CA PHE A 149 -0.29 -5.91 -16.47
C PHE A 149 0.51 -5.73 -15.18
N SER A 150 0.38 -6.61 -14.18
CA SER A 150 1.21 -6.54 -12.98
C SER A 150 2.58 -7.21 -13.12
N LEU A 151 2.68 -8.27 -13.95
CA LEU A 151 3.90 -9.05 -14.15
C LEU A 151 4.79 -8.53 -15.28
N LEU A 152 4.24 -8.07 -16.42
CA LEU A 152 5.03 -7.54 -17.54
C LEU A 152 6.00 -6.40 -17.14
N PRO A 153 5.63 -5.46 -16.25
CA PRO A 153 6.54 -4.42 -15.76
C PRO A 153 7.73 -4.94 -14.94
N LEU A 154 7.76 -6.22 -14.56
CA LEU A 154 8.95 -6.84 -13.95
C LEU A 154 10.05 -7.07 -14.99
N TRP A 155 9.68 -7.24 -16.26
CA TRP A 155 10.62 -7.51 -17.35
C TRP A 155 10.93 -6.24 -18.15
N LEU A 156 10.01 -5.27 -18.15
CA LEU A 156 10.12 -4.01 -18.89
C LEU A 156 10.62 -2.87 -17.99
N GLN A 157 11.70 -2.20 -18.40
CA GLN A 157 12.31 -1.11 -17.62
C GLN A 157 11.81 0.27 -18.08
N GLY A 158 11.92 1.26 -17.18
CA GLY A 158 11.72 2.68 -17.51
C GLY A 158 10.26 3.07 -17.78
N ALA A 159 10.05 3.89 -18.81
CA ALA A 159 8.77 4.48 -19.16
C ALA A 159 7.76 3.44 -19.67
N VAL A 160 8.22 2.43 -20.41
CA VAL A 160 7.34 1.38 -20.98
C VAL A 160 6.63 0.61 -19.88
N GLY A 161 7.37 0.18 -18.85
CA GLY A 161 6.78 -0.51 -17.70
C GLY A 161 5.79 0.38 -16.92
N MET A 162 6.07 1.68 -16.82
CA MET A 162 5.17 2.66 -16.19
C MET A 162 3.85 2.81 -16.96
N THR A 163 3.93 3.00 -18.28
CA THR A 163 2.75 3.13 -19.15
C THR A 163 1.88 1.89 -19.06
N LEU A 164 2.49 0.70 -19.02
CA LEU A 164 1.79 -0.55 -18.90
C LEU A 164 1.05 -0.66 -17.55
N GLN A 165 1.70 -0.32 -16.43
CA GLN A 165 1.03 -0.30 -15.11
C GLN A 165 -0.17 0.65 -15.07
N ILE A 166 -0.02 1.85 -15.64
CA ILE A 166 -1.10 2.84 -15.73
C ILE A 166 -2.23 2.29 -16.60
N LEU A 167 -1.91 1.73 -17.76
CA LEU A 167 -2.90 1.17 -18.68
C LEU A 167 -3.68 0.04 -18.00
N GLY A 168 -3.01 -0.87 -17.30
CA GLY A 168 -3.67 -1.95 -16.55
C GLY A 168 -4.63 -1.42 -15.47
N ALA A 169 -4.20 -0.42 -14.69
CA ALA A 169 -5.04 0.19 -13.67
C ALA A 169 -6.26 0.93 -14.27
N VAL A 170 -6.07 1.65 -15.37
CA VAL A 170 -7.15 2.36 -16.09
C VAL A 170 -8.15 1.38 -16.69
N VAL A 171 -7.68 0.34 -17.38
CA VAL A 171 -8.54 -0.70 -17.97
C VAL A 171 -9.37 -1.39 -16.87
N MET A 172 -8.74 -1.78 -15.76
CA MET A 172 -9.47 -2.42 -14.66
C MET A 172 -10.43 -1.47 -13.94
N THR A 173 -10.14 -0.17 -13.92
CA THR A 173 -11.08 0.84 -13.44
C THR A 173 -12.30 0.92 -14.36
N ALA A 174 -12.10 0.92 -15.68
CA ALA A 174 -13.20 0.87 -16.63
C ALA A 174 -14.06 -0.39 -16.46
N VAL A 175 -13.43 -1.56 -16.25
CA VAL A 175 -14.12 -2.82 -15.93
C VAL A 175 -14.93 -2.68 -14.64
N CYS A 176 -14.36 -2.12 -13.57
CA CYS A 176 -15.06 -1.88 -12.30
C CYS A 176 -16.28 -0.95 -12.46
N LEU A 177 -16.23 0.00 -13.39
CA LEU A 177 -17.32 0.91 -13.73
C LEU A 177 -18.32 0.33 -14.75
N GLY A 178 -18.11 -0.90 -15.20
CA GLY A 178 -18.88 -1.54 -16.26
C GLY A 178 -20.35 -1.87 -15.94
N GLY A 179 -20.72 -1.75 -14.66
CA GLY A 179 -22.04 -2.10 -14.16
C GLY A 179 -22.23 -3.61 -14.02
N GLY A 180 -23.10 -4.02 -13.10
CA GLY A 180 -23.28 -5.41 -12.72
C GLY A 180 -22.43 -5.83 -11.51
N ILE A 181 -22.61 -7.08 -11.12
CA ILE A 181 -21.94 -7.65 -9.93
C ILE A 181 -20.54 -8.15 -10.24
N LEU A 182 -20.32 -8.67 -11.44
CA LEU A 182 -19.03 -9.19 -11.86
C LEU A 182 -17.88 -8.17 -11.70
N PRO A 183 -18.02 -6.89 -12.11
CA PRO A 183 -17.04 -5.83 -11.83
C PRO A 183 -16.60 -5.71 -10.37
N LEU A 184 -17.50 -5.92 -9.42
CA LEU A 184 -17.24 -5.67 -8.00
C LEU A 184 -16.22 -6.66 -7.42
N TYR A 185 -16.16 -7.87 -7.95
CA TYR A 185 -15.13 -8.85 -7.58
C TYR A 185 -13.70 -8.38 -7.89
N PHE A 186 -13.54 -7.48 -8.86
CA PHE A 186 -12.24 -6.93 -9.27
C PHE A 186 -11.83 -5.67 -8.52
N VAL A 187 -12.68 -5.08 -7.67
CA VAL A 187 -12.39 -3.84 -6.93
C VAL A 187 -11.11 -3.97 -6.09
N PRO A 188 -10.92 -5.03 -5.26
CA PRO A 188 -9.69 -5.17 -4.47
C PRO A 188 -8.41 -5.23 -5.32
N VAL A 189 -8.45 -5.96 -6.44
CA VAL A 189 -7.31 -6.09 -7.37
C VAL A 189 -7.02 -4.75 -8.05
N THR A 190 -8.05 -4.01 -8.44
CA THR A 190 -7.92 -2.69 -9.07
C THR A 190 -7.26 -1.67 -8.14
N ILE A 191 -7.59 -1.71 -6.84
CA ILE A 191 -6.90 -0.90 -5.82
C ILE A 191 -5.42 -1.25 -5.75
N LEU A 192 -5.07 -2.53 -5.79
CA LEU A 192 -3.67 -2.95 -5.78
C LEU A 192 -2.91 -2.54 -7.05
N LEU A 193 -3.55 -2.57 -8.23
CA LEU A 193 -2.95 -2.08 -9.48
C LEU A 193 -2.65 -0.58 -9.40
N TRP A 194 -3.59 0.23 -8.92
CA TRP A 194 -3.33 1.65 -8.66
C TRP A 194 -2.23 1.86 -7.63
N ALA A 195 -2.18 1.01 -6.60
CA ALA A 195 -1.12 1.08 -5.63
C ALA A 195 0.24 0.70 -6.21
N GLN A 196 0.32 -0.22 -7.18
CA GLN A 196 1.55 -0.53 -7.92
C GLN A 196 2.05 0.69 -8.71
N VAL A 197 1.15 1.55 -9.20
CA VAL A 197 1.50 2.83 -9.86
C VAL A 197 1.94 3.88 -8.83
N PHE A 198 1.13 4.13 -7.80
CA PHE A 198 1.35 5.26 -6.89
C PHE A 198 2.40 4.98 -5.81
N THR A 199 2.51 3.76 -5.31
CA THR A 199 3.41 3.43 -4.19
C THR A 199 4.86 3.74 -4.55
N PRO A 200 5.42 3.30 -5.70
CA PRO A 200 6.77 3.68 -6.08
C PRO A 200 6.93 5.19 -6.26
N LEU A 201 5.96 5.87 -6.89
CA LEU A 201 6.02 7.32 -7.11
C LEU A 201 6.05 8.13 -5.80
N LEU A 202 5.23 7.73 -4.83
CA LEU A 202 5.10 8.44 -3.55
C LEU A 202 6.24 8.09 -2.60
N MET A 203 6.66 6.82 -2.55
CA MET A 203 7.68 6.36 -1.62
C MET A 203 9.11 6.70 -2.07
N MET A 204 9.32 7.00 -3.37
CA MET A 204 10.61 7.45 -3.89
C MET A 204 10.83 8.97 -3.80
N ARG A 205 9.81 9.77 -3.43
CA ARG A 205 9.90 11.23 -3.30
C ARG A 205 10.68 11.72 -2.06
N GLY A 206 11.04 10.85 -1.12
CA GLY A 206 11.86 11.21 0.05
C GLY A 206 12.60 10.02 0.65
N SER A 207 13.81 10.26 1.19
CA SER A 207 14.73 9.23 1.74
C SER A 207 14.15 8.43 2.91
N MET A 208 13.10 8.94 3.56
CA MET A 208 12.30 8.28 4.60
C MET A 208 10.80 8.51 4.42
N ALA A 209 10.30 8.53 3.18
CA ALA A 209 8.86 8.73 2.90
C ALA A 209 8.02 7.59 3.50
N ARG A 210 7.63 7.77 4.76
CA ARG A 210 6.62 6.96 5.44
C ARG A 210 5.25 7.52 5.06
N PRO A 211 4.22 6.68 4.85
CA PRO A 211 2.85 7.17 4.83
C PRO A 211 2.62 7.96 6.12
N GLY A 212 2.27 9.24 6.01
CA GLY A 212 1.98 10.10 7.16
C GLY A 212 0.90 9.46 8.04
N SER A 213 0.88 9.78 9.34
CA SER A 213 -0.15 9.27 10.25
C SER A 213 -1.56 9.57 9.74
N GLY A 214 -1.78 10.75 9.14
CA GLY A 214 -3.04 11.12 8.50
C GLY A 214 -3.47 10.14 7.41
N TRP A 215 -2.56 9.70 6.53
CA TRP A 215 -2.88 8.73 5.49
C TRP A 215 -3.28 7.37 6.04
N LEU A 216 -2.59 6.89 7.09
CA LEU A 216 -2.92 5.62 7.74
C LEU A 216 -4.25 5.69 8.49
N VAL A 217 -4.56 6.83 9.11
CA VAL A 217 -5.85 7.07 9.76
C VAL A 217 -6.97 7.13 8.72
N THR A 218 -6.80 7.87 7.63
CA THR A 218 -7.78 7.92 6.53
C THR A 218 -8.00 6.54 5.93
N ALA A 219 -6.94 5.79 5.65
CA ALA A 219 -7.05 4.42 5.14
C ALA A 219 -7.78 3.49 6.12
N SER A 220 -7.51 3.64 7.43
CA SER A 220 -8.20 2.89 8.49
C SER A 220 -9.69 3.24 8.53
N VAL A 221 -10.06 4.51 8.52
CA VAL A 221 -11.46 4.96 8.54
C VAL A 221 -12.22 4.47 7.31
N ILE A 222 -11.64 4.61 6.11
CA ILE A 222 -12.26 4.15 4.87
C ILE A 222 -12.44 2.62 4.87
N LEU A 223 -11.40 1.88 5.31
CA LEU A 223 -11.48 0.43 5.40
C LEU A 223 -12.54 -0.01 6.43
N ILE A 224 -12.60 0.62 7.61
CA ILE A 224 -13.61 0.32 8.63
C ILE A 224 -15.01 0.59 8.09
N ALA A 225 -15.22 1.71 7.38
CA ALA A 225 -16.50 2.02 6.76
C ALA A 225 -16.89 0.96 5.71
N ALA A 226 -15.95 0.54 4.86
CA ALA A 226 -16.19 -0.52 3.89
C ALA A 226 -16.47 -1.88 4.55
N LEU A 227 -15.76 -2.21 5.63
CA LEU A 227 -15.98 -3.42 6.42
C LEU A 227 -17.35 -3.40 7.10
N ALA A 228 -17.75 -2.27 7.69
CA ALA A 228 -19.08 -2.13 8.29
C ALA A 228 -20.17 -2.31 7.24
N PHE A 229 -20.03 -1.67 6.06
CA PHE A 229 -20.97 -1.82 4.96
C PHE A 229 -21.06 -3.25 4.44
N THR A 230 -19.93 -3.88 4.12
CA THR A 230 -19.89 -5.26 3.61
C THR A 230 -20.38 -6.28 4.64
N THR A 231 -20.09 -6.08 5.93
CA THR A 231 -20.60 -6.94 7.02
C THR A 231 -22.11 -6.79 7.16
N TYR A 232 -22.63 -5.56 7.13
CA TYR A 232 -24.07 -5.28 7.18
C TYR A 232 -24.80 -5.95 6.02
N GLN A 233 -24.28 -5.81 4.79
CA GLN A 233 -24.88 -6.44 3.62
C GLN A 233 -24.75 -7.98 3.65
N GLY A 234 -23.62 -8.50 4.14
CA GLY A 234 -23.43 -9.94 4.32
C GLY A 234 -24.45 -10.56 5.27
N LEU A 235 -24.79 -9.86 6.36
CA LEU A 235 -25.82 -10.28 7.32
C LEU A 235 -27.21 -10.38 6.70
N ALA A 236 -27.55 -9.51 5.74
CA ALA A 236 -28.86 -9.51 5.10
C ALA A 236 -29.13 -10.79 4.26
N SER A 237 -28.09 -11.45 3.75
CA SER A 237 -28.21 -12.70 2.96
C SER A 237 -28.03 -13.99 3.78
N PHE A 238 -27.54 -13.89 5.00
CA PHE A 238 -26.98 -15.05 5.69
C PHE A 238 -28.06 -15.82 6.44
N THR A 239 -28.24 -17.11 6.12
CA THR A 239 -29.26 -17.96 6.78
C THR A 239 -28.77 -18.63 8.06
N GLY A 240 -27.46 -18.60 8.32
CA GLY A 240 -26.85 -19.19 9.52
C GLY A 240 -26.88 -18.25 10.75
N ALA A 241 -26.17 -18.66 11.80
CA ALA A 241 -26.03 -17.85 13.00
C ALA A 241 -25.24 -16.55 12.73
N GLN A 242 -25.82 -15.39 13.05
CA GLN A 242 -25.26 -14.07 12.72
C GLN A 242 -23.83 -13.84 13.22
N TRP A 243 -23.43 -14.48 14.32
CA TRP A 243 -22.07 -14.38 14.87
C TRP A 243 -21.01 -14.89 13.89
N LEU A 244 -21.35 -15.80 12.96
CA LEU A 244 -20.44 -16.30 11.93
C LEU A 244 -20.03 -15.22 10.92
N VAL A 245 -20.81 -14.14 10.80
CA VAL A 245 -20.50 -12.97 9.97
C VAL A 245 -19.95 -11.83 10.85
N LEU A 246 -20.57 -11.59 12.01
CA LEU A 246 -20.16 -10.51 12.91
C LEU A 246 -18.77 -10.71 13.50
N ALA A 247 -18.43 -11.91 13.98
CA ALA A 247 -17.14 -12.17 14.61
C ALA A 247 -15.95 -11.89 13.67
N PRO A 248 -15.89 -12.43 12.43
CA PRO A 248 -14.83 -12.08 11.49
C PRO A 248 -14.85 -10.59 11.09
N GLY A 249 -16.04 -9.99 10.92
CA GLY A 249 -16.16 -8.56 10.64
C GLY A 249 -15.54 -7.69 11.74
N VAL A 250 -15.83 -7.98 13.01
CA VAL A 250 -15.24 -7.30 14.17
C VAL A 250 -13.73 -7.49 14.22
N VAL A 251 -13.22 -8.71 13.96
CA VAL A 251 -11.78 -8.96 13.89
C VAL A 251 -11.11 -8.10 12.82
N LEU A 252 -11.69 -8.02 11.61
CA LEU A 252 -11.16 -7.17 10.54
C LEU A 252 -11.19 -5.69 10.92
N VAL A 253 -12.26 -5.21 11.55
CA VAL A 253 -12.38 -3.82 12.02
C VAL A 253 -11.32 -3.49 13.07
N VAL A 254 -11.10 -4.37 14.04
CA VAL A 254 -10.06 -4.19 15.07
C VAL A 254 -8.67 -4.16 14.42
N LEU A 255 -8.39 -5.08 13.49
CA LEU A 255 -7.10 -5.10 12.78
C LEU A 255 -6.91 -3.87 11.89
N ALA A 256 -7.98 -3.38 11.24
CA ALA A 256 -7.98 -2.14 10.46
C ALA A 256 -7.72 -0.91 11.34
N ALA A 257 -8.30 -0.85 12.55
CA ALA A 257 -8.08 0.22 13.53
C ALA A 257 -6.62 0.26 14.02
N LEU A 258 -5.90 -0.87 13.95
CA LEU A 258 -4.49 -0.95 14.31
C LEU A 258 -3.54 -0.50 13.19
N LEU A 259 -4.01 -0.21 11.96
CA LEU A 259 -3.17 0.27 10.86
C LEU A 259 -2.27 1.47 11.24
N PRO A 260 -2.75 2.51 11.94
CA PRO A 260 -1.94 3.67 12.31
C PRO A 260 -0.80 3.36 13.30
N THR A 261 -0.92 2.27 14.08
CA THR A 261 0.10 1.86 15.06
C THR A 261 1.39 1.37 14.38
N ARG A 262 1.34 1.06 13.07
CA ARG A 262 2.44 0.50 12.28
C ARG A 262 2.99 -0.82 12.84
N TRP A 263 2.17 -1.55 13.59
CA TRP A 263 2.55 -2.85 14.11
C TRP A 263 2.55 -3.88 12.99
N LYS A 264 3.75 -4.35 12.61
CA LYS A 264 3.95 -5.31 11.50
C LYS A 264 3.10 -6.57 11.65
N ALA A 265 2.96 -7.08 12.87
CA ALA A 265 2.12 -8.23 13.17
C ALA A 265 0.65 -7.94 12.83
N ALA A 266 0.11 -6.78 13.21
CA ALA A 266 -1.26 -6.39 12.88
C ALA A 266 -1.50 -6.29 11.36
N HIS A 267 -0.53 -5.79 10.59
CA HIS A 267 -0.63 -5.72 9.12
C HIS A 267 -0.66 -7.12 8.49
N ILE A 268 0.20 -8.04 8.95
CA ILE A 268 0.22 -9.43 8.48
C ILE A 268 -1.06 -10.16 8.90
N SER A 269 -1.52 -9.94 10.14
CA SER A 269 -2.78 -10.50 10.63
C SER A 269 -3.97 -9.99 9.84
N LEU A 270 -3.99 -8.72 9.41
CA LEU A 270 -5.05 -8.17 8.55
C LEU A 270 -5.09 -8.87 7.19
N VAL A 271 -3.91 -9.14 6.60
CA VAL A 271 -3.79 -9.93 5.37
C VAL A 271 -4.34 -11.34 5.56
N ALA A 272 -3.88 -12.04 6.61
CA ALA A 272 -4.28 -13.42 6.87
C ALA A 272 -5.78 -13.53 7.20
N ALA A 273 -6.30 -12.65 8.05
CA ALA A 273 -7.72 -12.58 8.38
C ALA A 273 -8.55 -12.24 7.13
N GLY A 274 -8.12 -11.29 6.30
CA GLY A 274 -8.78 -10.97 5.04
C GLY A 274 -8.88 -12.18 4.12
N PHE A 275 -7.78 -12.93 3.97
CA PHE A 275 -7.77 -14.18 3.20
C PHE A 275 -8.71 -15.24 3.78
N LEU A 276 -8.69 -15.45 5.10
CA LEU A 276 -9.59 -16.40 5.76
C LEU A 276 -11.06 -16.02 5.59
N VAL A 277 -11.40 -14.73 5.60
CA VAL A 277 -12.77 -14.26 5.35
C VAL A 277 -13.20 -14.54 3.91
N MET A 278 -12.31 -14.37 2.91
CA MET A 278 -12.62 -14.76 1.53
C MET A 278 -12.89 -16.26 1.42
N VAL A 279 -12.04 -17.10 2.03
CA VAL A 279 -12.20 -18.57 2.02
C VAL A 279 -13.47 -19.00 2.74
N ALA A 280 -13.72 -18.48 3.93
CA ALA A 280 -14.94 -18.77 4.70
C ALA A 280 -16.19 -18.31 3.95
N GLY A 281 -16.13 -17.14 3.30
CA GLY A 281 -17.20 -16.62 2.45
C GLY A 281 -17.49 -17.53 1.26
N PHE A 282 -16.45 -18.04 0.60
CA PHE A 282 -16.61 -19.01 -0.49
C PHE A 282 -17.32 -20.27 0.00
N ILE A 283 -16.89 -20.83 1.13
CA ILE A 283 -17.53 -22.01 1.73
C ILE A 283 -18.99 -21.72 2.08
N ALA A 284 -19.28 -20.56 2.68
CA ALA A 284 -20.63 -20.18 3.08
C ALA A 284 -21.57 -19.89 1.89
N ALA A 285 -21.01 -19.61 0.72
CA ALA A 285 -21.75 -19.40 -0.52
C ALA A 285 -22.07 -20.70 -1.25
N LEU A 286 -21.46 -21.83 -0.88
CA LEU A 286 -21.71 -23.12 -1.54
C LEU A 286 -23.17 -23.56 -1.35
N PRO A 287 -23.78 -24.21 -2.35
CA PRO A 287 -25.14 -24.72 -2.25
C PRO A 287 -25.33 -25.60 -1.02
N GLY A 288 -26.35 -25.31 -0.21
CA GLY A 288 -26.72 -26.11 0.97
C GLY A 288 -25.94 -25.79 2.26
N THR A 289 -25.09 -24.75 2.29
CA THR A 289 -24.44 -24.29 3.53
C THR A 289 -25.22 -23.16 4.21
N TYR A 290 -24.98 -21.91 3.82
CA TYR A 290 -25.58 -20.73 4.47
C TYR A 290 -26.20 -19.72 3.49
N ASN A 291 -26.30 -20.08 2.21
CA ASN A 291 -26.81 -19.20 1.14
C ASN A 291 -26.22 -17.78 1.21
N ALA A 292 -24.93 -17.66 1.50
CA ALA A 292 -24.29 -16.36 1.59
C ALA A 292 -24.04 -15.79 0.18
N LEU A 293 -24.29 -14.50 -0.03
CA LEU A 293 -23.85 -13.83 -1.25
C LEU A 293 -22.33 -13.62 -1.18
N LEU A 294 -21.56 -14.35 -1.99
CA LEU A 294 -20.09 -14.37 -1.95
C LEU A 294 -19.45 -12.99 -2.13
N LEU A 295 -20.11 -12.09 -2.86
CA LEU A 295 -19.66 -10.73 -3.11
C LEU A 295 -19.22 -10.00 -1.83
N TRP A 296 -20.00 -10.11 -0.75
CA TRP A 296 -19.76 -9.35 0.48
C TRP A 296 -18.52 -9.80 1.26
N PRO A 297 -18.36 -11.08 1.61
CA PRO A 297 -17.12 -11.55 2.23
C PRO A 297 -15.92 -11.43 1.28
N TRP A 298 -16.13 -11.51 -0.05
CA TRP A 298 -15.06 -11.25 -1.02
C TRP A 298 -14.54 -9.81 -0.96
N LEU A 299 -15.44 -8.82 -0.94
CA LEU A 299 -15.07 -7.42 -0.79
C LEU A 299 -14.44 -7.15 0.57
N ALA A 300 -15.02 -7.63 1.66
CA ALA A 300 -14.50 -7.43 3.01
C ALA A 300 -13.08 -8.00 3.16
N GLY A 301 -12.90 -9.26 2.74
CA GLY A 301 -11.63 -9.96 2.80
C GLY A 301 -10.59 -9.41 1.82
N GLY A 302 -11.00 -9.14 0.58
CA GLY A 302 -10.15 -8.62 -0.49
C GLY A 302 -9.63 -7.21 -0.21
N LEU A 303 -10.49 -6.31 0.29
CA LEU A 303 -10.06 -4.97 0.69
C LEU A 303 -9.09 -5.01 1.87
N SER A 304 -9.35 -5.86 2.87
CA SER A 304 -8.45 -6.08 4.00
C SER A 304 -7.10 -6.65 3.55
N PHE A 305 -7.13 -7.63 2.64
CA PHE A 305 -5.96 -8.21 2.02
C PHE A 305 -5.14 -7.15 1.27
N ALA A 306 -5.81 -6.32 0.46
CA ALA A 306 -5.17 -5.27 -0.32
C ALA A 306 -4.50 -4.23 0.59
N VAL A 307 -5.26 -3.62 1.51
CA VAL A 307 -4.76 -2.58 2.42
C VAL A 307 -3.66 -3.12 3.33
N GLY A 308 -3.81 -4.35 3.85
CA GLY A 308 -2.79 -5.03 4.64
C GLY A 308 -1.49 -5.21 3.89
N HIS A 309 -1.53 -5.69 2.63
CA HIS A 309 -0.34 -5.82 1.80
C HIS A 309 0.35 -4.49 1.51
N LEU A 310 -0.41 -3.42 1.28
CA LEU A 310 0.15 -2.09 1.10
C LEU A 310 0.87 -1.60 2.36
N ALA A 311 0.29 -1.84 3.53
CA ALA A 311 0.92 -1.51 4.81
C ALA A 311 2.21 -2.32 5.04
N VAL A 312 2.22 -3.62 4.72
CA VAL A 312 3.42 -4.47 4.78
C VAL A 312 4.49 -4.01 3.80
N ALA A 313 4.13 -3.75 2.54
CA ALA A 313 5.05 -3.27 1.51
C ALA A 313 5.70 -1.94 1.91
N ALA A 314 4.91 -1.02 2.48
CA ALA A 314 5.39 0.25 3.00
C ALA A 314 6.39 0.06 4.16
N GLY A 315 6.11 -0.89 5.06
CA GLY A 315 7.03 -1.24 6.16
C GLY A 315 8.35 -1.82 5.68
N LEU A 316 8.31 -2.75 4.72
CA LEU A 316 9.49 -3.39 4.13
C LEU A 316 10.38 -2.38 3.38
N TRP A 317 9.77 -1.45 2.64
CA TRP A 317 10.50 -0.35 2.01
C TRP A 317 11.21 0.51 3.04
N HIS A 318 10.52 0.89 4.12
CA HIS A 318 11.10 1.72 5.18
C HIS A 318 12.26 1.02 5.92
N GLU A 319 12.16 -0.29 6.15
CA GLU A 319 13.26 -1.09 6.69
C GLU A 319 14.47 -1.11 5.73
N ARG A 320 14.23 -1.31 4.43
CA ARG A 320 15.29 -1.33 3.42
C ARG A 320 15.97 0.03 3.27
N ALA A 321 15.20 1.12 3.17
CA ALA A 321 15.72 2.48 3.06
C ALA A 321 16.61 2.84 4.25
N ARG A 322 16.20 2.47 5.49
CA ARG A 322 17.03 2.67 6.69
C ARG A 322 18.35 1.89 6.63
N LYS A 323 18.32 0.63 6.19
CA LYS A 323 19.54 -0.18 6.07
C LYS A 323 20.52 0.41 5.05
N LEU A 324 20.00 0.93 3.93
CA LEU A 324 20.83 1.59 2.92
C LEU A 324 21.45 2.89 3.44
N LEU A 325 20.71 3.67 4.24
CA LEU A 325 21.23 4.90 4.85
C LEU A 325 22.24 4.64 5.98
N ALA A 326 22.11 3.53 6.71
CA ALA A 326 23.04 3.16 7.79
C ALA A 326 24.39 2.61 7.29
N LEU A 327 24.53 2.36 5.98
CA LEU A 327 25.78 1.95 5.35
C LEU A 327 26.68 3.13 4.94
N PHE A 328 26.23 4.37 5.18
CA PHE A 328 26.94 5.63 4.90
C PHE A 328 27.09 6.47 6.18
#